data_AF-A0A925PZ11-F1
#
_entry.id   AF-A0A925PZ11-F1
#
_cell.length_a   1.000
_cell.length_b   1.000
_cell.length_c   1.000
_cell.angle_alpha   90.00
_cell.angle_beta   90.00
_cell.angle_gamma   90.00
#
_symmetry.space_group_name_H-M   'P 1'
#
loop_
_entity.id
_entity.type
_entity.pdbx_description
1 polymer ?
#
loop_
_entity_poly.entity_id
_entity_poly.type
_entity_poly.pdbx_seq_one_letter_code
_entity_poly.pdbx_strand_id
1 'polypeptide(L)' 'DLTKNLTTIGKPGLQVAVITKRPNGYFITHVEGATYPTLNGASMGAQAHALGDHDLIEIAGVKMEFYYKP' A
#
# COMPACT_ATOMS: atom_id res chain seq x y z
N ASP A 1 2.71 12.81 6.98
CA ASP A 1 1.39 13.09 6.40
C ASP A 1 1.29 12.67 4.93
N LEU A 2 0.27 11.87 4.59
CA LEU A 2 -0.15 11.69 3.19
C LEU A 2 -1.08 12.86 2.79
N THR A 3 -0.51 13.98 2.35
CA THR A 3 -1.28 15.12 1.80
C THR A 3 -1.64 14.96 0.32
N LYS A 4 -1.06 13.96 -0.35
CA LYS A 4 -1.23 13.71 -1.79
C LYS A 4 -2.29 12.62 -2.04
N ASN A 5 -3.09 12.81 -3.07
CA ASN A 5 -4.11 11.83 -3.49
C ASN A 5 -3.51 10.49 -3.97
N LEU A 6 -2.23 10.50 -4.34
CA LEU A 6 -1.46 9.35 -4.78
C LEU A 6 -0.11 9.35 -4.06
N THR A 7 0.23 8.23 -3.43
CA THR A 7 1.52 8.01 -2.79
C THR A 7 2.11 6.69 -3.27
N THR A 8 3.26 6.75 -3.91
CA THR A 8 4.00 5.57 -4.36
C THR A 8 4.94 5.11 -3.25
N ILE A 9 4.94 3.82 -2.96
CA ILE A 9 5.81 3.17 -1.96
C ILE A 9 6.55 2.00 -2.59
N GLY A 10 7.73 1.70 -2.05
CA GLY A 10 8.59 0.61 -2.53
C GLY A 10 9.80 1.10 -3.33
N LYS A 11 10.40 0.17 -4.07
CA LYS A 11 11.63 0.37 -4.83
C LYS A 11 11.39 0.07 -6.32
N PRO A 12 11.57 1.06 -7.22
CA PRO A 12 11.47 0.86 -8.66
C PRO A 12 12.37 -0.28 -9.15
N GLY A 13 11.88 -1.08 -10.08
CA GLY A 13 12.55 -2.27 -10.62
C GLY A 13 12.53 -3.49 -9.70
N LEU A 14 12.00 -3.38 -8.47
CA LEU A 14 11.94 -4.48 -7.51
C LEU A 14 10.51 -4.78 -7.07
N GLN A 15 9.88 -3.80 -6.40
CA GLN A 15 8.53 -3.93 -5.88
C GLN A 15 7.96 -2.56 -5.57
N VAL A 16 6.84 -2.20 -6.20
CA VAL A 16 6.20 -0.90 -6.11
C VAL A 16 4.70 -1.08 -5.92
N ALA A 17 4.15 -0.32 -4.97
CA ALA A 17 2.72 -0.19 -4.77
C ALA A 17 2.33 1.29 -4.71
N VAL A 18 1.07 1.57 -5.01
CA VAL A 18 0.49 2.90 -4.92
C VAL A 18 -0.65 2.91 -3.92
N ILE A 19 -0.64 3.89 -3.03
CA ILE A 19 -1.74 4.22 -2.13
C ILE A 19 -2.51 5.39 -2.76
N THR A 20 -3.78 5.15 -3.06
CA THR A 20 -4.71 6.15 -3.60
C THR A 20 -5.72 6.55 -2.54
N LYS A 21 -5.85 7.86 -2.29
CA LYS A 21 -6.94 8.42 -1.49
C LYS A 21 -8.16 8.67 -2.38
N ARG A 22 -9.29 8.09 -2.01
CA ARG A 22 -10.60 8.24 -2.66
C ARG A 22 -11.61 8.81 -1.65
N PRO A 23 -12.77 9.35 -2.10
CA PRO A 23 -13.80 9.85 -1.17
C PRO A 23 -14.29 8.81 -0.16
N ASN A 24 -14.19 7.52 -0.50
CA ASN A 24 -14.64 6.40 0.31
C ASN A 24 -13.51 5.72 1.11
N GLY A 25 -12.29 6.27 1.14
CA GLY A 25 -11.18 5.73 1.93
C GLY A 25 -9.85 5.66 1.17
N TYR A 26 -8.92 4.87 1.70
CA TYR A 26 -7.59 4.66 1.12
C TYR A 26 -7.50 3.26 0.53
N PHE A 27 -6.83 3.15 -0.62
CA PHE A 27 -6.67 1.89 -1.33
C PHE A 27 -5.22 1.71 -1.74
N ILE A 28 -4.67 0.52 -1.52
CA ILE A 28 -3.34 0.13 -1.97
C ILE A 28 -3.45 -0.79 -3.19
N THR A 29 -2.57 -0.62 -4.17
CA THR A 29 -2.52 -1.44 -5.39
C THR A 29 -1.07 -1.72 -5.76
N HIS A 30 -0.76 -2.97 -6.09
CA HIS A 30 0.54 -3.34 -6.65
C HIS A 30 0.62 -2.89 -8.11
N VAL A 31 1.73 -2.26 -8.50
CA VAL A 31 1.92 -1.74 -9.87
C VAL A 31 3.15 -2.29 -10.56
N GLU A 32 4.17 -2.70 -9.82
CA GLU A 32 5.44 -3.17 -10.41
C GLU A 32 6.15 -4.13 -9.47
N GLY A 33 6.78 -5.16 -10.02
CA GLY A 33 7.52 -6.17 -9.26
C GLY A 33 6.98 -7.57 -9.50
N ALA A 34 7.84 -8.57 -9.28
CA ALA A 34 7.47 -9.98 -9.41
C ALA A 34 6.74 -10.50 -8.15
N THR A 35 6.93 -9.83 -7.01
CA THR A 35 6.35 -10.19 -5.72
C THR A 35 5.26 -9.21 -5.34
N TYR A 36 4.18 -9.71 -4.73
CA TYR A 36 3.12 -8.85 -4.21
C TYR A 36 3.45 -8.35 -2.80
N PRO A 37 3.10 -7.10 -2.46
CA PRO A 37 3.14 -6.61 -1.09
C PRO A 37 2.24 -7.47 -0.20
N THR A 38 2.56 -7.52 1.08
CA THR A 38 1.66 -8.11 2.07
C THR A 38 0.92 -7.02 2.84
N LEU A 39 -0.33 -7.30 3.16
CA LEU A 39 -1.18 -6.49 4.02
C LEU A 39 -1.57 -7.38 5.21
N ASN A 40 -1.19 -6.97 6.42
CA ASN A 40 -1.40 -7.74 7.64
C ASN A 40 -0.87 -9.19 7.55
N GLY A 41 0.23 -9.39 6.82
CA GLY A 41 0.85 -10.71 6.59
C GLY A 41 0.20 -11.53 5.46
N ALA A 42 -0.88 -11.04 4.83
CA ALA A 42 -1.51 -11.68 3.69
C ALA A 42 -1.06 -11.04 2.37
N SER A 43 -0.68 -11.84 1.38
CA SER A 43 -0.33 -11.33 0.04
C SER A 43 -1.55 -10.69 -0.63
N MET A 44 -1.42 -9.42 -1.04
CA MET A 44 -2.52 -8.68 -1.66
C MET A 44 -2.87 -9.16 -3.08
N GLY A 45 -1.93 -9.76 -3.82
CA GLY A 45 -2.13 -10.05 -5.23
C GLY A 45 -2.27 -8.78 -6.09
N ALA A 46 -2.87 -8.93 -7.28
CA ALA A 46 -2.92 -7.87 -8.29
C ALA A 46 -4.10 -6.88 -8.12
N GLN A 47 -5.04 -7.15 -7.23
CA GLN A 47 -6.21 -6.30 -7.02
C GLN A 47 -5.92 -5.17 -6.03
N ALA A 48 -6.74 -4.13 -6.06
CA ALA A 48 -6.70 -3.06 -5.07
C ALA A 48 -7.33 -3.53 -3.76
N HIS A 49 -6.70 -3.20 -2.63
CA HIS A 49 -7.21 -3.49 -1.29
C HIS A 49 -7.49 -2.19 -0.54
N ALA A 50 -8.60 -2.14 0.19
CA ALA A 50 -8.89 -1.03 1.09
C ALA A 50 -7.94 -1.09 2.29
N LEU A 51 -7.41 0.06 2.70
CA LEU A 51 -6.59 0.19 3.90
C LEU A 51 -7.44 0.67 5.07
N GLY A 52 -7.38 -0.08 6.16
CA GLY A 52 -7.89 0.27 7.48
C GLY A 52 -6.82 0.94 8.34
N ASP A 53 -7.24 1.60 9.42
CA ASP A 53 -6.31 2.22 10.36
C ASP A 53 -5.50 1.13 11.05
N HIS A 54 -4.22 1.39 11.29
CA HIS A 54 -3.23 0.45 11.80
C HIS A 54 -2.92 -0.76 10.89
N ASP A 55 -3.30 -0.72 9.61
CA ASP A 55 -2.92 -1.78 8.67
C ASP A 55 -1.40 -1.85 8.48
N LEU A 56 -0.85 -3.06 8.58
CA LEU A 56 0.57 -3.32 8.39
C LEU A 56 0.86 -3.70 6.93
N ILE A 57 1.63 -2.86 6.25
CA ILE A 57 2.02 -3.06 4.86
C ILE A 57 3.48 -3.49 4.83
N GLU A 58 3.79 -4.61 4.17
CA GLU A 58 5.16 -5.04 3.91
C GLU A 58 5.46 -4.97 2.41
N ILE A 59 6.51 -4.22 2.07
CA ILE A 59 6.95 -4.01 0.68
C ILE A 59 8.47 -3.84 0.62
N ALA A 60 9.11 -4.54 -0.31
CA ALA A 60 10.55 -4.55 -0.55
C ALA A 60 11.39 -4.83 0.70
N GLY A 61 10.87 -5.65 1.62
CA GLY A 61 11.49 -5.94 2.93
C GLY A 61 11.33 -4.82 3.97
N VAL A 62 10.55 -3.78 3.66
CA VAL A 62 10.20 -2.69 4.57
C VAL A 62 8.80 -2.92 5.09
N LYS A 63 8.65 -2.91 6.42
CA LYS A 63 7.36 -2.95 7.09
C LYS A 63 6.94 -1.55 7.51
N MET A 64 5.71 -1.17 7.19
CA MET A 64 5.11 0.12 7.48
C MET A 64 3.74 -0.10 8.11
N GLU A 65 3.31 0.84 8.95
CA GLU A 65 1.96 0.85 9.51
C GLU A 65 1.22 2.06 8.93
N PHE A 66 0.01 1.81 8.44
CA PHE A 66 -0.85 2.83 7.89
C PHE A 66 -1.66 3.47 9.02
N TYR A 67 -1.53 4.79 9.14
CA TYR A 67 -2.31 5.59 10.08
C TYR A 67 -3.14 6.59 9.30
N TYR A 68 -4.45 6.65 9.59
CA TYR A 68 -5.26 7.77 9.15
C TYR A 68 -6.14 8.29 10.28
N LYS A 69 -6.10 9.61 10.49
CA LYS A 69 -7.07 10.27 11.36
C LYS A 69 -8.34 10.55 10.54
N PRO A 70 -9.54 10.22 11.06
CA PRO A 70 -10.80 10.62 10.46
C PRO A 70 -10.88 12.13 10.22
#